data_AF-A0A2W1AMP9-F1
#
_entry.id   AF-A0A2W1AMP9-F1
#
_cell.length_a   1.000
_cell.length_b   1.000
_cell.length_c   1.000
_cell.angle_alpha   90.00
_cell.angle_beta   90.00
_cell.angle_gamma   90.00
#
_symmetry.space_group_name_H-M   'P 1'
#
loop_
_entity.id
_entity.type
_entity.pdbx_description
1 polymer ?
#
loop_
_entity_poly.entity_id
_entity_poly.type
_entity_poly.pdbx_seq_one_letter_code
_entity_poly.pdbx_strand_id
1 'polypeptide(L)'
;MTDQYVASDKRTGVEVSVTGEFPPHPDDRMRIARMTTLFTRLMSTLLATENESERRAGFRAVETQLELADALIRRDTDDVRRLVRQTMESMGVTQDQLQDLARQLHDLSGLDDATADQLTRALGLDAPEDGSEEGRDVLDAETGDAGPDAKPGGGWPPPPGSGPSSEGPGGGEGDSGSADSGRSEEPPTLV
;
A
#
# COMPACT_ATOMS: atom_id res chain seq x y z
N MET A 1 19.01 -10.29 -20.67
CA MET A 1 19.41 -8.90 -20.34
C MET A 1 18.26 -8.33 -19.55
N THR A 2 18.52 -7.69 -18.40
CA THR A 2 17.47 -7.08 -17.59
C THR A 2 16.97 -5.83 -18.31
N ASP A 3 15.68 -5.79 -18.61
CA ASP A 3 15.01 -4.62 -19.17
C ASP A 3 14.77 -3.60 -18.04
N GLN A 4 14.80 -2.30 -18.37
CA GLN A 4 14.51 -1.21 -17.45
C GLN A 4 13.49 -0.24 -18.06
N TYR A 5 12.49 0.13 -17.27
CA TYR A 5 11.58 1.23 -17.55
C TYR A 5 11.72 2.29 -16.47
N VAL A 6 11.72 3.57 -16.86
CA VAL A 6 11.81 4.71 -15.94
C VAL A 6 10.67 5.67 -16.22
N ALA A 7 9.93 6.06 -15.19
CA ALA A 7 8.93 7.11 -15.25
C ALA A 7 9.25 8.23 -14.27
N SER A 8 9.26 9.45 -14.79
CA SER A 8 9.56 10.67 -14.03
C SER A 8 8.37 11.64 -14.05
N ASP A 9 8.07 12.28 -12.92
CA ASP A 9 7.20 13.47 -12.88
C ASP A 9 8.04 14.75 -12.79
N LYS A 10 7.98 15.56 -13.85
CA LYS A 10 8.74 16.82 -13.95
C LYS A 10 8.31 17.86 -12.92
N ARG A 11 7.06 17.83 -12.43
CA ARG A 11 6.56 18.82 -11.47
C ARG A 11 7.21 18.66 -10.10
N THR A 12 7.48 17.42 -9.71
CA THR A 12 7.96 17.07 -8.36
C THR A 12 9.38 16.53 -8.36
N GLY A 13 9.94 16.16 -9.52
CA GLY A 13 11.24 15.53 -9.66
C GLY A 13 11.27 14.06 -9.26
N VAL A 14 10.10 13.46 -8.96
CA VAL A 14 10.00 12.05 -8.56
C VAL A 14 10.31 11.15 -9.76
N GLU A 15 11.14 10.16 -9.54
CA GLU A 15 11.48 9.13 -10.52
C GLU A 15 11.24 7.74 -9.94
N VAL A 16 10.61 6.87 -10.74
CA VAL A 16 10.42 5.46 -10.41
C VAL A 16 10.99 4.64 -11.55
N SER A 17 11.83 3.65 -11.21
CA SER A 17 12.36 2.69 -12.16
C SER A 17 11.88 1.28 -11.84
N VAL A 18 11.52 0.54 -12.88
CA VAL A 18 11.14 -0.87 -12.83
C VAL A 18 12.16 -1.64 -13.65
N THR A 19 12.83 -2.59 -13.02
CA THR A 19 13.83 -3.46 -13.64
C THR A 19 13.36 -4.91 -13.56
N GLY A 20 13.65 -5.71 -14.59
CA GLY A 20 13.33 -7.13 -14.58
C GLY A 20 13.39 -7.77 -15.95
N GLU A 21 12.91 -9.01 -16.03
CA GLU A 21 12.67 -9.67 -17.31
C GLU A 21 11.27 -9.31 -17.81
N PHE A 22 11.19 -8.43 -18.80
CA PHE A 22 9.88 -8.02 -19.30
C PHE A 22 9.32 -9.07 -20.27
N PRO A 23 8.00 -9.33 -20.21
CA PRO A 23 7.35 -10.29 -21.09
C PRO A 23 7.59 -9.93 -22.56
N PRO A 24 7.67 -10.93 -23.47
CA PRO A 24 7.92 -10.67 -24.89
C PRO A 24 6.72 -9.97 -25.57
N HIS A 25 5.52 -10.10 -24.99
CA HIS A 25 4.31 -9.53 -25.57
C HIS A 25 4.29 -8.00 -25.44
N PRO A 26 4.05 -7.24 -26.54
CA PRO A 26 4.12 -5.79 -26.53
C PRO A 26 3.05 -5.15 -25.62
N ASP A 27 1.84 -5.72 -25.55
CA ASP A 27 0.79 -5.17 -24.69
C ASP A 27 1.14 -5.22 -23.22
N ASP A 28 1.83 -6.28 -22.77
CA ASP A 28 2.24 -6.41 -21.38
C ASP A 28 3.33 -5.39 -21.05
N ARG A 29 4.27 -5.16 -21.97
CA ARG A 29 5.27 -4.09 -21.85
C ARG A 29 4.60 -2.70 -21.76
N MET A 30 3.58 -2.44 -22.58
CA MET A 30 2.80 -1.20 -22.49
C MET A 30 2.05 -1.06 -21.17
N ARG A 31 1.52 -2.17 -20.62
CA ARG A 31 0.87 -2.18 -19.30
C ARG A 31 1.86 -1.85 -18.19
N ILE A 32 3.07 -2.43 -18.20
CA ILE A 32 4.15 -2.10 -17.25
C ILE A 32 4.47 -0.59 -17.30
N ALA A 33 4.67 -0.05 -18.51
CA ALA A 33 4.96 1.37 -18.69
C ALA A 33 3.84 2.27 -18.13
N ARG A 34 2.58 1.92 -18.43
CA ARG A 34 1.41 2.66 -17.94
C ARG A 34 1.27 2.59 -16.43
N MET A 35 1.39 1.40 -15.83
CA MET A 35 1.31 1.23 -14.38
C MET A 35 2.41 2.01 -13.67
N THR A 36 3.64 1.94 -14.16
CA THR A 36 4.76 2.69 -13.59
C THR A 36 4.51 4.20 -13.66
N THR A 37 4.02 4.70 -14.79
CA THR A 37 3.66 6.13 -14.95
C THR A 37 2.55 6.56 -13.98
N LEU A 38 1.50 5.74 -13.84
CA LEU A 38 0.40 6.01 -12.91
C LEU A 38 0.91 6.03 -11.46
N PHE A 39 1.75 5.08 -11.09
CA PHE A 39 2.35 5.01 -9.77
C PHE A 39 3.24 6.22 -9.48
N THR A 40 4.12 6.62 -10.42
CA THR A 40 4.94 7.83 -10.28
C THR A 40 4.05 9.06 -10.03
N ARG A 41 2.99 9.25 -10.82
CA ARG A 41 2.07 10.39 -10.66
C ARG A 41 1.35 10.36 -9.32
N LEU A 42 0.93 9.19 -8.86
CA LEU A 42 0.29 9.00 -7.56
C LEU A 42 1.25 9.39 -6.42
N MET A 43 2.49 8.88 -6.46
CA MET A 43 3.54 9.23 -5.49
C MET A 43 3.84 10.73 -5.49
N SER A 44 3.97 11.33 -6.67
CA SER A 44 4.14 12.77 -6.81
C SER A 44 2.96 13.59 -6.26
N THR A 45 1.75 13.06 -6.34
CA THR A 45 0.56 13.71 -5.79
C THR A 45 0.60 13.68 -4.27
N LEU A 46 0.88 12.51 -3.68
CA LEU A 46 1.01 12.35 -2.23
C LEU A 46 2.14 13.19 -1.65
N LEU A 47 3.31 13.22 -2.30
CA LEU A 47 4.45 14.01 -1.85
C LEU A 47 4.19 15.52 -1.94
N ALA A 48 3.37 15.95 -2.90
CA ALA A 48 2.95 17.35 -3.03
C ALA A 48 1.85 17.76 -2.03
N THR A 49 1.23 16.82 -1.32
CA THR A 49 0.24 17.14 -0.28
C THR A 49 0.95 17.80 0.91
N GLU A 50 0.60 19.06 1.20
CA GLU A 50 1.24 19.83 2.27
C GLU A 50 0.86 19.31 3.67
N ASN A 51 -0.42 19.03 3.88
CA ASN A 51 -0.94 18.52 5.14
C ASN A 51 -0.38 17.12 5.43
N GLU A 52 0.41 17.01 6.49
CA GLU A 52 1.06 15.76 6.87
C GLU A 52 0.07 14.65 7.22
N SER A 53 -1.03 14.96 7.91
CA SER A 53 -2.02 13.96 8.30
C SER A 53 -2.70 13.36 7.08
N GLU A 54 -3.11 14.21 6.13
CA GLU A 54 -3.71 13.78 4.85
C GLU A 54 -2.71 12.98 4.01
N ARG A 55 -1.45 13.44 3.93
CA ARG A 55 -0.38 12.73 3.23
C ARG A 55 -0.15 11.33 3.81
N ARG A 56 -0.05 11.21 5.14
CA ARG A 56 0.10 9.90 5.83
C ARG A 56 -1.12 9.00 5.63
N ALA A 57 -2.33 9.56 5.64
CA ALA A 57 -3.55 8.81 5.33
C ALA A 57 -3.54 8.30 3.88
N GLY A 58 -3.15 9.15 2.93
CA GLY A 58 -3.02 8.78 1.52
C GLY A 58 -2.00 7.66 1.29
N PHE A 59 -0.82 7.72 1.93
CA PHE A 59 0.15 6.63 1.86
C PHE A 59 -0.41 5.30 2.35
N ARG A 60 -1.06 5.29 3.53
CA ARG A 60 -1.68 4.07 4.08
C ARG A 60 -2.76 3.50 3.17
N ALA A 61 -3.58 4.37 2.56
CA ALA A 61 -4.61 3.94 1.62
C ALA A 61 -4.00 3.27 0.37
N VAL A 62 -2.97 3.88 -0.22
CA VAL A 62 -2.29 3.32 -1.40
C VAL A 62 -1.57 2.01 -1.07
N GLU A 63 -0.88 1.94 0.07
CA GLU A 63 -0.22 0.74 0.57
C GLU A 63 -1.21 -0.42 0.72
N THR A 64 -2.32 -0.19 1.41
CA THR A 64 -3.38 -1.20 1.61
C THR A 64 -3.95 -1.70 0.27
N GLN A 65 -4.14 -0.79 -0.70
CA GLN A 65 -4.63 -1.17 -2.04
C GLN A 65 -3.63 -2.01 -2.83
N LEU A 66 -2.33 -1.72 -2.71
CA LEU A 66 -1.29 -2.50 -3.36
C LEU A 66 -1.13 -3.88 -2.72
N GLU A 67 -1.21 -3.98 -1.40
CA GLU A 67 -1.24 -5.26 -0.69
C GLU A 67 -2.45 -6.10 -1.09
N LEU A 68 -3.64 -5.49 -1.18
CA LEU A 68 -4.85 -6.18 -1.61
C LEU A 68 -4.73 -6.66 -3.06
N ALA A 69 -4.19 -5.84 -3.95
CA ALA A 69 -3.96 -6.22 -5.34
C ALA A 69 -2.96 -7.40 -5.44
N ASP A 70 -1.87 -7.37 -4.68
CA ASP A 70 -0.89 -8.45 -4.63
C ASP A 70 -1.50 -9.76 -4.09
N ALA A 71 -2.28 -9.70 -3.00
CA ALA A 71 -2.99 -10.85 -2.45
C ALA A 71 -3.97 -11.46 -3.47
N LEU A 72 -4.73 -10.63 -4.21
CA LEU A 72 -5.63 -11.08 -5.27
C LEU A 72 -4.88 -11.77 -6.42
N ILE A 73 -3.73 -11.22 -6.83
CA ILE A 73 -2.89 -11.82 -7.89
C ILE A 73 -2.36 -13.18 -7.43
N ARG A 74 -1.93 -13.28 -6.16
CA ARG A 74 -1.47 -14.54 -5.53
C ARG A 74 -2.60 -15.52 -5.22
N ARG A 75 -3.86 -15.09 -5.34
CA ARG A 75 -5.07 -15.83 -4.96
C ARG A 75 -5.06 -16.23 -3.48
N ASP A 76 -4.45 -15.40 -2.63
CA ASP A 76 -4.44 -15.58 -1.18
C ASP A 76 -5.73 -15.02 -0.59
N THR A 77 -6.73 -15.89 -0.42
CA THR A 77 -8.04 -15.47 0.08
C THR A 77 -8.03 -15.05 1.55
N ASP A 78 -7.08 -15.55 2.33
CA ASP A 78 -7.00 -15.24 3.76
C ASP A 78 -6.39 -13.85 3.97
N ASP A 79 -5.34 -13.50 3.20
CA ASP A 79 -4.81 -12.14 3.18
C ASP A 79 -5.83 -11.13 2.63
N VAL A 80 -6.56 -11.48 1.57
CA VAL A 80 -7.64 -10.63 1.04
C VAL A 80 -8.69 -10.34 2.13
N ARG A 81 -9.16 -11.37 2.85
CA ARG A 81 -10.14 -11.21 3.94
C ARG A 81 -9.61 -10.32 5.05
N ARG A 82 -8.38 -10.55 5.49
CA ARG A 82 -7.72 -9.76 6.53
C ARG A 82 -7.65 -8.28 6.13
N LEU A 83 -7.22 -7.99 4.91
CA LEU A 83 -7.08 -6.62 4.39
C LEU A 83 -8.44 -5.92 4.23
N VAL A 84 -9.46 -6.62 3.74
CA VAL A 84 -10.83 -6.08 3.63
C VAL A 84 -11.38 -5.72 5.01
N ARG A 85 -11.21 -6.61 6.01
CA ARG A 85 -11.63 -6.34 7.39
C ARG A 85 -10.93 -5.12 7.97
N GLN A 86 -9.60 -5.06 7.87
CA GLN A 86 -8.81 -3.92 8.33
C GLN A 86 -9.23 -2.61 7.66
N THR A 87 -9.55 -2.65 6.36
CA THR A 87 -10.04 -1.48 5.62
C THR A 87 -11.39 -1.02 6.16
N MET A 88 -12.33 -1.94 6.39
CA MET A 88 -13.66 -1.65 6.95
C MET A 88 -13.58 -1.07 8.37
N GLU A 89 -12.76 -1.66 9.24
CA GLU A 89 -12.49 -1.15 10.59
C GLU A 89 -11.92 0.28 10.54
N SER A 90 -11.01 0.56 9.61
CA SER A 90 -10.40 1.89 9.46
C SER A 90 -11.40 2.97 9.01
N MET A 91 -12.49 2.57 8.33
CA MET A 91 -13.60 3.45 7.96
C MET A 91 -14.67 3.56 9.07
N GLY A 92 -14.45 2.93 10.22
CA GLY A 92 -15.38 2.91 11.34
C GLY A 92 -16.58 1.98 11.14
N VAL A 93 -16.51 1.07 10.15
CA VAL A 93 -17.54 0.04 9.96
C VAL A 93 -17.31 -1.06 10.97
N THR A 94 -18.26 -1.23 11.89
CA THR A 94 -18.17 -2.28 12.91
C THR A 94 -18.59 -3.64 12.33
N GLN A 95 -18.17 -4.72 12.99
CA GLN A 95 -18.56 -6.08 12.59
C GLN A 95 -20.09 -6.27 12.63
N ASP A 96 -20.77 -5.61 13.56
CA ASP A 96 -22.23 -5.57 13.64
C ASP A 96 -22.85 -4.93 12.40
N GLN A 97 -22.30 -3.81 11.93
CA GLN A 97 -22.77 -3.14 10.70
C GLN A 97 -22.53 -3.98 9.45
N LEU A 98 -21.48 -4.81 9.44
CA LEU A 98 -21.23 -5.76 8.36
C LEU A 98 -22.23 -6.92 8.37
N GLN A 99 -22.59 -7.43 9.54
CA GLN A 99 -23.66 -8.44 9.66
C GLN A 99 -25.02 -7.86 9.24
N ASP A 100 -25.30 -6.61 9.60
CA ASP A 100 -26.52 -5.93 9.19
C ASP A 100 -26.56 -5.68 7.68
N LEU A 101 -25.44 -5.28 7.06
CA LEU A 101 -25.30 -5.17 5.60
C LEU A 101 -25.46 -6.53 4.90
N ALA A 102 -24.88 -7.59 5.46
CA ALA A 102 -25.02 -8.94 4.92
C ALA A 102 -26.47 -9.43 4.98
N ARG A 103 -27.17 -9.20 6.11
CA ARG A 103 -28.61 -9.47 6.26
C ARG A 103 -29.44 -8.67 5.26
N GLN A 104 -29.18 -7.37 5.14
CA GLN A 104 -29.88 -6.52 4.18
C GLN A 104 -29.63 -6.94 2.73
N LEU A 105 -28.40 -7.33 2.38
CA LEU A 105 -28.08 -7.84 1.04
C LEU A 105 -28.77 -9.17 0.75
N HIS A 106 -28.87 -10.07 1.74
CA HIS A 106 -29.63 -11.32 1.63
C HIS A 106 -31.13 -11.05 1.39
N ASP A 107 -31.74 -10.17 2.19
CA ASP A 107 -33.14 -9.77 2.05
C ASP A 107 -33.44 -9.08 0.71
N LEU A 108 -32.52 -8.24 0.21
CA LEU A 108 -32.75 -7.40 -0.98
C LEU A 108 -32.41 -8.11 -2.30
N SER A 109 -31.47 -9.05 -2.29
CA SER A 109 -31.01 -9.73 -3.51
C SER A 109 -31.82 -10.97 -3.86
N GLY A 110 -32.62 -11.50 -2.92
CA GLY A 110 -33.32 -12.78 -3.10
C GLY A 110 -32.36 -13.95 -3.40
N LEU A 111 -31.07 -13.78 -3.07
CA LEU A 111 -30.07 -14.81 -3.18
C LEU A 111 -30.47 -15.97 -2.27
N ASP A 112 -30.31 -17.18 -2.77
CA ASP A 112 -30.47 -18.38 -1.99
C ASP A 112 -29.51 -18.37 -0.80
N ASP A 113 -29.96 -18.93 0.32
CA ASP A 113 -29.20 -18.98 1.59
C ASP A 113 -27.78 -19.52 1.38
N ALA A 114 -27.59 -20.43 0.42
CA ALA A 114 -26.29 -20.99 0.05
C ALA A 114 -25.30 -19.95 -0.53
N THR A 115 -25.78 -18.99 -1.32
CA THR A 115 -24.92 -17.94 -1.89
C THR A 115 -24.62 -16.85 -0.87
N ALA A 116 -25.57 -16.56 0.03
CA ALA A 116 -25.32 -15.67 1.17
C ALA A 116 -24.31 -16.28 2.15
N ASP A 117 -24.41 -17.57 2.47
CA ASP A 117 -23.41 -18.28 3.28
C ASP A 117 -22.03 -18.29 2.61
N GLN A 118 -21.97 -18.41 1.27
CA GLN A 118 -20.72 -18.26 0.54
C GLN A 118 -20.13 -16.86 0.65
N LEU A 119 -20.96 -15.81 0.58
CA LEU A 119 -20.53 -14.42 0.75
C LEU A 119 -20.07 -14.13 2.18
N THR A 120 -20.81 -14.60 3.18
CA THR A 120 -20.47 -14.49 4.61
C THR A 120 -19.15 -15.19 4.91
N ARG A 121 -18.94 -16.40 4.36
CA ARG A 121 -17.68 -17.13 4.45
C ARG A 121 -16.57 -16.47 3.63
N ALA A 122 -16.87 -15.92 2.46
CA ALA A 122 -15.91 -15.21 1.61
C ALA A 122 -15.40 -13.92 2.27
N LEU A 123 -16.28 -13.20 2.97
CA LEU A 123 -15.97 -12.00 3.75
C LEU A 123 -15.39 -12.32 5.15
N GLY A 124 -15.33 -13.60 5.52
CA GLY A 124 -14.79 -14.04 6.80
C GLY A 124 -15.58 -13.52 8.00
N LEU A 125 -16.90 -13.38 7.84
CA LEU A 125 -17.83 -12.97 8.89
C LEU A 125 -18.29 -14.15 9.76
N ASP A 126 -18.19 -15.37 9.24
CA ASP A 126 -18.28 -16.63 10.00
C ASP A 126 -16.90 -17.02 10.53
N ALA A 127 -16.41 -16.31 11.54
CA ALA A 127 -15.47 -16.94 12.47
C ALA A 127 -16.34 -17.67 13.52
N PRO A 128 -16.11 -18.97 13.80
CA PRO A 128 -16.75 -19.59 14.94
C PRO A 128 -16.35 -18.81 16.20
N GLU A 129 -17.34 -18.37 16.98
CA GLU A 129 -17.08 -17.89 18.33
C GLU A 129 -16.28 -18.96 19.06
N ASP A 130 -15.08 -18.57 19.47
CA ASP A 130 -14.15 -19.38 20.23
C ASP A 130 -14.87 -19.91 21.47
N GLY A 131 -14.97 -21.24 21.56
CA GLY A 131 -15.67 -21.97 22.61
C GLY A 131 -14.92 -21.93 23.94
N SER A 132 -14.92 -20.78 24.60
CA SER A 132 -14.63 -20.63 26.03
C SER A 132 -15.96 -20.40 26.74
N GLU A 133 -16.44 -21.16 27.73
CA GLU A 133 -15.75 -21.90 28.78
C GLU A 133 -16.63 -23.09 29.22
N GLU A 134 -16.27 -24.33 28.87
CA GLU A 134 -16.69 -25.49 29.66
C GLU A 134 -15.71 -25.62 30.82
N GLY A 135 -16.23 -25.37 32.02
CA GLY A 135 -15.52 -25.47 33.29
C GLY A 135 -14.77 -26.79 33.42
N ARG A 136 -13.45 -26.71 33.36
CA ARG A 136 -12.55 -27.72 33.90
C ARG A 136 -11.94 -27.17 35.17
N ASP A 137 -12.61 -27.49 36.28
CA ASP A 137 -11.98 -27.65 37.58
C ASP A 137 -10.79 -28.61 37.41
N VAL A 138 -9.57 -28.06 37.48
CA VAL A 138 -8.37 -28.85 37.75
C VAL A 138 -7.73 -28.28 39.00
N LEU A 139 -7.80 -29.10 40.03
CA LEU A 139 -7.20 -28.97 41.34
C LEU A 139 -5.68 -28.80 41.28
N ASP A 140 -5.19 -27.99 42.22
CA ASP A 140 -3.96 -28.14 43.01
C ASP A 140 -2.77 -28.90 42.40
N ALA A 141 -1.67 -28.16 42.20
CA ALA A 141 -0.36 -28.58 42.71
C ALA A 141 0.57 -27.36 42.85
N GLU A 142 0.76 -26.92 44.09
CA GLU A 142 1.94 -26.17 44.51
C GLU A 142 3.22 -26.95 44.21
N THR A 143 4.26 -26.27 43.69
CA THR A 143 5.69 -26.33 44.09
C THR A 143 6.38 -25.25 43.22
N GLY A 144 6.78 -24.07 43.71
CA GLY A 144 7.91 -23.86 44.62
C GLY A 144 9.24 -23.98 43.86
N ASP A 145 9.93 -22.87 43.54
CA ASP A 145 11.38 -22.67 43.76
C ASP A 145 11.89 -21.36 43.11
N ALA A 146 12.89 -20.75 43.74
CA ALA A 146 13.28 -19.36 43.62
C ALA A 146 14.56 -19.13 42.77
N GLY A 147 14.49 -18.17 41.85
CA GLY A 147 15.57 -17.26 41.36
C GLY A 147 16.86 -17.87 40.80
N PRO A 148 17.88 -17.05 40.42
CA PRO A 148 17.90 -15.60 40.19
C PRO A 148 18.55 -15.18 38.83
N ASP A 149 18.57 -13.87 38.57
CA ASP A 149 19.54 -13.10 37.77
C ASP A 149 19.98 -13.57 36.36
N ALA A 150 19.50 -12.84 35.33
CA ALA A 150 20.30 -12.56 34.13
C ALA A 150 19.81 -11.30 33.37
N LYS A 151 20.46 -10.16 33.61
CA LYS A 151 20.74 -9.15 32.55
C LYS A 151 22.18 -9.42 32.11
N PRO A 152 22.48 -9.47 30.80
CA PRO A 152 22.86 -8.25 30.07
C PRO A 152 22.37 -8.26 28.60
N GLY A 153 22.09 -7.13 27.96
CA GLY A 153 23.12 -6.33 27.30
C GLY A 153 23.35 -6.80 25.86
N GLY A 154 22.60 -6.24 24.91
CA GLY A 154 22.74 -6.49 23.48
C GLY A 154 22.50 -5.20 22.69
N GLY A 155 23.47 -4.29 22.76
CA GLY A 155 23.46 -3.05 21.98
C GLY A 155 23.52 -3.36 20.49
N TRP A 156 22.66 -2.70 19.73
CA TRP A 156 22.77 -2.67 18.28
C TRP A 156 24.05 -1.94 17.86
N PRO A 157 24.82 -2.47 16.90
CA PRO A 157 25.95 -1.75 16.34
C PRO A 157 25.44 -0.53 15.55
N PRO A 158 26.10 0.65 15.65
CA PRO A 158 25.81 1.75 14.75
C PRO A 158 26.22 1.39 13.30
N PRO A 159 25.52 1.92 12.29
CA PRO A 159 25.88 1.72 10.89
C PRO A 159 27.25 2.34 10.56
N PRO A 160 28.03 1.72 9.66
CA PRO A 160 29.34 2.22 9.28
C PRO A 160 29.24 3.47 8.38
N GLY A 161 29.98 4.51 8.77
CA GLY A 161 30.74 5.35 7.84
C GLY A 161 29.98 6.33 6.96
N SER A 162 29.50 7.44 7.53
CA SER A 162 29.41 8.70 6.77
C SER A 162 30.78 9.36 6.77
N GLY A 163 31.58 9.06 5.74
CA GLY A 163 32.76 9.84 5.43
C GLY A 163 32.40 11.30 5.09
N PRO A 164 33.30 12.26 5.31
CA PRO A 164 33.04 13.66 5.05
C PRO A 164 33.00 13.92 3.54
N SER A 165 31.83 14.29 3.01
CA SER A 165 31.74 14.91 1.70
C SER A 165 32.40 16.28 1.78
N SER A 166 33.57 16.36 1.15
CA SER A 166 34.38 17.54 0.92
C SER A 166 33.56 18.69 0.34
N GLU A 167 33.70 19.84 1.00
CA GLU A 167 33.50 21.17 0.43
C GLU A 167 34.28 21.32 -0.88
N GLY A 168 33.63 21.93 -1.87
CA GLY A 168 34.24 22.40 -3.11
C GLY A 168 33.46 23.59 -3.65
N PRO A 169 34.06 24.80 -3.74
CA PRO A 169 33.38 26.02 -4.15
C PRO A 169 33.50 26.29 -5.65
N GLY A 170 32.58 27.10 -6.18
CA GLY A 170 32.64 27.70 -7.52
C GLY A 170 31.23 27.88 -8.06
N GLY A 171 30.70 29.08 -8.24
CA GLY A 171 31.32 30.25 -8.86
C GLY A 171 30.83 30.29 -10.32
N GLY A 172 29.89 31.20 -10.62
CA GLY A 172 29.31 31.30 -11.95
C GLY A 172 28.18 32.33 -12.02
N GLU A 173 28.55 33.59 -11.87
CA GLU A 173 27.78 34.74 -12.37
C GLU A 173 27.63 34.68 -13.90
N GLY A 174 26.56 35.27 -14.41
CA GLY A 174 26.33 35.55 -15.83
C GLY A 174 25.02 34.94 -16.32
N ASP A 175 24.17 35.61 -17.08
CA ASP A 175 24.19 36.96 -17.62
C ASP A 175 22.75 37.22 -18.06
N SER A 176 22.36 38.48 -17.93
CA SER A 176 21.20 39.11 -18.52
C SER A 176 21.05 38.82 -20.01
N GLY A 177 19.83 38.45 -20.43
CA GLY A 177 19.46 38.34 -21.84
C GLY A 177 17.98 38.64 -22.07
N SER A 178 17.70 39.91 -22.30
CA SER A 178 16.40 40.46 -22.70
C SER A 178 15.86 39.89 -24.01
N ALA A 179 14.53 39.89 -24.09
CA ALA A 179 13.67 40.07 -25.27
C ALA A 179 13.84 39.14 -26.48
N ASP A 180 12.75 38.53 -26.96
CA ASP A 180 12.09 39.02 -28.18
C ASP A 180 10.74 38.31 -28.43
N SER A 181 9.93 39.07 -29.13
CA SER A 181 8.55 39.00 -29.55
C SER A 181 8.13 37.73 -30.32
N GLY A 182 6.88 37.33 -30.05
CA GLY A 182 5.85 37.10 -31.07
C GLY A 182 6.11 36.10 -32.20
N ARG A 183 5.33 35.00 -32.21
CA ARG A 183 4.81 34.50 -33.48
C ARG A 183 3.47 33.78 -33.35
N SER A 184 2.64 34.14 -34.32
CA SER A 184 1.22 33.90 -34.47
C SER A 184 0.80 32.44 -34.63
N GLU A 185 -0.46 32.25 -34.29
CA GLU A 185 -1.34 31.12 -34.56
C GLU A 185 -1.37 30.72 -36.06
N GLU A 186 -1.29 29.43 -36.33
CA GLU A 186 -1.98 28.79 -37.45
C GLU A 186 -2.56 27.44 -36.98
N PRO A 187 -3.85 27.15 -37.22
CA PRO A 187 -4.45 25.86 -36.93
C PRO A 187 -4.22 24.87 -38.09
N PRO A 188 -3.97 23.57 -37.82
CA PRO A 188 -3.91 22.56 -38.88
C PRO A 188 -5.30 22.24 -39.42
N THR A 189 -5.40 22.27 -40.75
CA THR A 189 -6.56 21.90 -41.55
C THR A 189 -6.73 20.37 -41.57
N LEU A 190 -7.96 19.90 -41.37
CA LEU A 190 -8.39 18.52 -41.55
C LEU A 190 -8.45 18.15 -43.04
N VAL A 191 -7.82 17.04 -43.42
CA VAL A 191 -8.23 16.16 -44.54
C VAL A 191 -8.12 14.72 -44.06
#